data_AF-A0A2A5W3B5-F1
#
_entry.id   AF-A0A2A5W3B5-F1
#
_cell.length_a   1.000
_cell.length_b   1.000
_cell.length_c   1.000
_cell.angle_alpha   90.00
_cell.angle_beta   90.00
_cell.angle_gamma   90.00
#
_symmetry.space_group_name_H-M   'P 1'
#
loop_
_entity.id
_entity.type
_entity.pdbx_description
1 polymer ?
#
loop_
_entity_poly.entity_id
_entity_poly.type
_entity_poly.pdbx_seq_one_letter_code
_entity_poly.pdbx_strand_id
1 'polypeptide(L)'
;MSTTFATTGAASSGITLDRKTLKALSRRSDLPGLVYLAKWLLALLVSGYGVYLGLETFWVWPAMLIYGTVLSVPVYAMSHETAHGTAFRTRWLNETVMWVCALLYLEEPLHRRYTHTNHHTYTWHVGKDCQMPFDTPMTFPTWLLEVTGFALTRSHLRMLIQLATS
;
A
#
# COMPACT_ATOMS: atom_id res chain seq x y z
N MET A 1 22.36 -5.85 27.52
CA MET A 1 22.24 -4.38 27.43
C MET A 1 20.77 -4.05 27.18
N SER A 2 20.10 -3.37 28.10
CA SER A 2 18.74 -2.88 27.87
C SER A 2 18.84 -1.58 27.09
N THR A 3 18.70 -1.64 25.77
CA THR A 3 18.62 -0.45 24.93
C THR A 3 17.25 0.18 25.14
N THR A 4 17.20 1.29 25.88
CA THR A 4 16.02 2.13 25.98
C THR A 4 15.78 2.77 24.61
N PHE A 5 14.87 2.19 23.83
CA PHE A 5 14.43 2.82 22.58
C PHE A 5 13.61 4.07 22.93
N ALA A 6 14.12 5.24 22.56
CA ALA A 6 13.33 6.47 22.59
C ALA A 6 12.37 6.44 21.39
N THR A 7 11.06 6.51 21.63
CA THR A 7 10.07 6.50 20.57
C THR A 7 10.15 7.81 19.79
N THR A 8 10.46 7.76 18.50
CA THR A 8 10.40 8.92 17.62
C THR A 8 9.00 9.02 17.03
N GLY A 9 8.10 9.76 17.69
CA GLY A 9 6.70 9.88 17.30
C GLY A 9 6.08 11.20 17.76
N ALA A 10 4.75 11.30 17.76
CA ALA A 10 4.04 12.51 18.18
C ALA A 10 4.48 12.96 19.60
N ALA A 11 4.71 12.00 20.51
CA ALA A 11 5.16 12.27 21.87
C ALA A 11 6.56 12.91 21.95
N SER A 12 7.47 12.61 21.01
CA SER A 12 8.83 13.16 20.98
C SER A 12 8.94 14.43 20.13
N SER A 13 7.87 14.84 19.44
CA SER A 13 7.89 15.98 18.51
C SER A 13 7.89 17.35 19.20
N GLY A 14 7.54 17.42 20.49
CA GLY A 14 7.31 18.68 21.21
C GLY A 14 6.07 19.47 20.75
N ILE A 15 5.34 18.98 19.75
CA ILE A 15 4.12 19.61 19.23
C ILE A 15 2.94 19.23 20.13
N THR A 16 2.28 20.24 20.69
CA THR A 16 1.03 20.08 21.43
C THR A 16 -0.13 20.65 20.64
N LEU A 17 -1.18 19.86 20.45
CA LEU A 17 -2.41 20.29 19.76
C LEU A 17 -3.59 20.12 20.71
N ASP A 18 -4.49 21.09 20.70
CA ASP A 18 -5.73 20.96 21.46
C ASP A 18 -6.58 19.80 20.90
N ARG A 19 -7.34 19.15 21.78
CA ARG A 19 -8.15 17.97 21.43
C ARG A 19 -9.26 18.28 20.41
N LYS A 20 -9.80 19.50 20.40
CA LYS A 20 -10.86 19.93 19.48
C LYS A 20 -10.29 20.08 18.06
N THR A 21 -9.12 20.70 17.93
CA THR A 21 -8.37 20.82 16.67
C THR A 21 -7.98 19.44 16.14
N LEU A 22 -7.43 18.57 16.98
CA LEU A 22 -7.10 17.20 16.58
C LEU A 22 -8.33 16.45 16.05
N LYS A 23 -9.46 16.53 16.78
CA LYS A 23 -10.72 15.89 16.35
C LYS A 23 -11.25 16.44 15.02
N ALA A 24 -11.08 17.75 14.77
CA ALA A 24 -11.48 18.36 13.50
C ALA A 24 -10.61 17.86 12.34
N LEU A 25 -9.29 17.77 12.56
CA LEU A 25 -8.33 17.27 11.56
C LEU A 25 -8.50 15.77 11.27
N SER A 26 -8.88 14.96 12.27
CA SER A 26 -9.14 13.53 12.10
C SER A 26 -10.54 13.21 11.54
N ARG A 27 -11.32 14.22 11.12
CA ARG A 27 -12.68 13.99 10.60
C ARG A 27 -12.61 13.33 9.22
N ARG A 28 -13.10 12.09 9.16
CA ARG A 28 -13.21 11.31 7.92
C ARG A 28 -14.40 11.77 7.07
N SER A 29 -14.24 11.69 5.75
CA SER A 29 -15.29 11.95 4.76
C SER A 29 -15.13 11.04 3.55
N ASP A 30 -16.22 10.75 2.84
CA ASP A 30 -16.19 9.81 1.71
C ASP A 30 -15.81 10.50 0.38
N LEU A 31 -16.15 11.79 0.24
CA LEU A 31 -16.07 12.52 -1.03
C LEU A 31 -14.64 12.57 -1.61
N PRO A 32 -13.58 12.93 -0.87
CA PRO A 32 -12.23 12.99 -1.43
C PRO A 32 -11.77 11.64 -2.00
N GLY A 33 -12.05 10.55 -1.28
CA GLY A 33 -11.71 9.20 -1.73
C GLY A 33 -12.49 8.78 -2.98
N LEU A 34 -13.78 9.11 -3.06
CA LEU A 34 -14.60 8.83 -4.25
C LEU A 34 -14.14 9.64 -5.47
N VAL A 35 -13.77 10.91 -5.28
CA VAL A 35 -13.19 11.73 -6.36
C VAL A 35 -11.85 11.16 -6.83
N TYR A 36 -11.00 10.68 -5.91
CA TYR A 36 -9.76 10.03 -6.26
C TYR A 36 -9.99 8.75 -7.08
N LEU A 37 -10.91 7.88 -6.64
CA LEU A 37 -11.29 6.67 -7.37
C LEU A 37 -11.79 6.97 -8.79
N ALA A 38 -12.66 7.98 -8.95
CA ALA A 38 -13.15 8.38 -10.26
C ALA A 38 -12.02 8.87 -11.18
N LYS A 39 -11.09 9.69 -10.66
CA LYS A 39 -9.92 10.15 -11.42
C LYS A 39 -9.00 9.01 -11.80
N TRP A 40 -8.78 8.06 -10.89
CA TRP A 40 -7.95 6.88 -11.13
C TRP A 40 -8.56 5.97 -12.20
N LEU A 41 -9.87 5.68 -12.14
CA LEU A 41 -10.57 4.92 -13.17
C LEU A 41 -10.49 5.59 -14.54
N LEU A 42 -10.67 6.92 -14.59
CA LEU A 42 -10.51 7.68 -15.83
C LEU A 42 -9.06 7.58 -16.36
N ALA A 43 -8.06 7.73 -15.49
CA ALA A 43 -6.66 7.59 -15.87
C ALA A 43 -6.33 6.19 -16.41
N LEU A 44 -6.90 5.14 -15.81
CA LEU A 44 -6.79 3.76 -16.31
C LEU A 44 -7.40 3.61 -17.71
N LEU A 45 -8.60 4.15 -17.95
CA LEU A 45 -9.24 4.08 -19.26
C LEU A 45 -8.43 4.82 -20.32
N VAL A 46 -7.94 6.02 -20.00
CA VAL A 46 -7.14 6.84 -20.93
C VAL A 46 -5.80 6.17 -21.24
N SER A 47 -5.08 5.72 -20.22
CA SER A 47 -3.80 5.03 -20.43
C SER A 47 -3.96 3.67 -21.11
N GLY A 48 -5.04 2.93 -20.82
CA GLY A 48 -5.37 1.67 -21.48
C GLY A 48 -5.72 1.86 -22.95
N TYR A 49 -6.44 2.94 -23.28
CA TYR A 49 -6.64 3.32 -24.67
C TYR A 49 -5.33 3.70 -25.38
N GLY A 50 -4.40 4.34 -24.67
CA GLY A 50 -3.04 4.56 -25.17
C GLY A 50 -2.29 3.27 -25.51
N VAL A 51 -2.43 2.23 -24.69
CA VAL A 51 -1.88 0.89 -25.00
C VAL A 51 -2.52 0.32 -26.25
N TYR A 52 -3.85 0.41 -26.39
CA TYR A 52 -4.58 -0.04 -27.57
C TYR A 52 -4.09 0.64 -28.85
N LEU A 53 -3.93 1.97 -28.83
CA LEU A 53 -3.39 2.73 -29.97
C LEU A 53 -1.93 2.38 -30.29
N GLY A 54 -1.16 1.95 -29.29
CA GLY A 54 0.23 1.55 -29.44
C GLY A 54 0.43 0.13 -29.97
N LEU A 55 -0.63 -0.70 -30.02
CA LEU A 55 -0.52 -2.09 -30.49
C LEU A 55 0.15 -2.18 -31.86
N GLU A 56 0.96 -3.23 -32.05
CA GLU A 56 1.77 -3.45 -33.27
C GLU A 56 2.83 -2.37 -33.57
N THR A 57 3.00 -1.39 -32.68
CA THR A 57 4.05 -0.37 -32.79
C THR A 57 5.02 -0.44 -31.61
N PHE A 58 6.19 0.19 -31.75
CA PHE A 58 7.13 0.35 -30.63
C PHE A 58 6.52 1.12 -29.44
N TRP A 59 5.53 1.99 -29.68
CA TRP A 59 4.88 2.79 -28.64
C TRP A 59 4.07 1.97 -27.63
N VAL A 60 3.79 0.69 -27.90
CA VAL A 60 3.11 -0.20 -26.93
C VAL A 60 3.89 -0.31 -25.62
N TRP A 61 5.23 -0.32 -25.67
CA TRP A 61 6.07 -0.50 -24.48
C TRP A 61 6.01 0.68 -23.51
N PRO A 62 6.26 1.94 -23.93
CA PRO A 62 6.09 3.08 -23.04
C PRO A 62 4.62 3.27 -22.62
N ALA A 63 3.64 2.96 -23.49
CA ALA A 63 2.23 3.02 -23.11
C ALA A 63 1.89 1.99 -22.00
N MET A 64 2.41 0.76 -22.11
CA MET A 64 2.26 -0.28 -21.09
C MET A 64 2.95 0.10 -19.78
N LEU A 65 4.13 0.74 -19.83
CA LEU A 65 4.80 1.24 -18.64
C LEU A 65 3.92 2.27 -17.92
N ILE A 66 3.39 3.26 -18.65
CA ILE A 66 2.49 4.27 -18.10
C ILE A 66 1.24 3.62 -17.49
N TYR A 67 0.56 2.75 -18.25
CA TYR A 67 -0.63 2.03 -17.77
C TYR A 67 -0.32 1.20 -16.52
N GLY A 68 0.79 0.46 -16.52
CA GLY A 68 1.25 -0.34 -15.39
C GLY A 68 1.52 0.50 -14.14
N THR A 69 2.12 1.69 -14.28
CA THR A 69 2.31 2.63 -13.16
C THR A 69 0.97 3.20 -12.66
N VAL A 70 0.08 3.62 -13.57
CA VAL A 70 -1.26 4.12 -13.23
C VAL A 70 -2.11 3.06 -12.55
N LEU A 71 -1.91 1.79 -12.88
CA LEU A 71 -2.56 0.67 -12.20
C LEU A 71 -1.92 0.41 -10.82
N SER A 72 -0.63 0.09 -10.78
CA SER A 72 0.03 -0.50 -9.60
C SER A 72 0.20 0.47 -8.43
N VAL A 73 0.65 1.70 -8.68
CA VAL A 73 0.99 2.65 -7.60
C VAL A 73 -0.26 3.08 -6.83
N PRO A 74 -1.35 3.53 -7.49
CA PRO A 74 -2.59 3.85 -6.78
C PRO A 74 -3.21 2.63 -6.10
N VAL A 75 -3.15 1.44 -6.71
CA VAL A 75 -3.67 0.20 -6.09
C VAL A 75 -2.98 -0.10 -4.76
N TYR A 76 -1.65 -0.02 -4.71
CA TYR A 76 -0.91 -0.19 -3.46
C TYR A 76 -1.28 0.89 -2.42
N ALA A 77 -1.32 2.15 -2.84
CA ALA A 77 -1.66 3.27 -1.95
C ALA A 77 -3.08 3.15 -1.39
N MET A 78 -4.06 2.83 -2.23
CA MET A 78 -5.44 2.64 -1.79
C MET A 78 -5.55 1.44 -0.85
N SER A 79 -4.90 0.32 -1.16
CA SER A 79 -4.81 -0.85 -0.26
C SER A 79 -4.22 -0.47 1.11
N HIS A 80 -3.13 0.30 1.13
CA HIS A 80 -2.50 0.83 2.35
C HIS A 80 -3.46 1.70 3.17
N GLU A 81 -4.04 2.74 2.58
CA GLU A 81 -4.90 3.69 3.28
C GLU A 81 -6.20 3.04 3.79
N THR A 82 -6.75 2.10 3.03
CA THR A 82 -8.00 1.41 3.40
C THR A 82 -7.79 0.25 4.37
N ALA A 83 -6.58 -0.32 4.46
CA ALA A 83 -6.21 -1.26 5.52
C ALA A 83 -6.27 -0.62 6.92
N HIS A 84 -6.03 0.70 7.02
CA HIS A 84 -6.24 1.47 8.25
C HIS A 84 -7.73 1.66 8.61
N GLY A 85 -8.65 1.50 7.65
CA GLY A 85 -10.08 1.75 7.85
C GLY A 85 -10.44 3.23 8.05
N THR A 86 -9.55 4.15 7.63
CA THR A 86 -9.70 5.59 7.85
C THR A 86 -9.84 6.40 6.56
N ALA A 87 -9.55 5.82 5.39
CA ALA A 87 -9.65 6.50 4.10
C ALA A 87 -11.07 7.02 3.80
N PHE A 88 -12.10 6.22 4.15
CA PHE A 88 -13.49 6.60 4.04
C PHE A 88 -14.15 6.72 5.42
N ARG A 89 -15.17 7.56 5.54
CA ARG A 89 -16.07 7.59 6.72
C ARG A 89 -16.94 6.33 6.75
N THR A 90 -17.38 5.88 5.59
CA THR A 90 -18.25 4.71 5.42
C THR A 90 -17.41 3.43 5.46
N ARG A 91 -17.73 2.53 6.39
CA ARG A 91 -16.90 1.34 6.67
C ARG A 91 -16.81 0.39 5.48
N TRP A 92 -17.94 0.08 4.84
CA TRP A 92 -17.95 -0.89 3.73
C TRP A 92 -17.15 -0.38 2.52
N LEU A 93 -17.03 0.94 2.30
CA LEU A 93 -16.17 1.49 1.25
C LEU A 93 -14.70 1.15 1.50
N ASN A 94 -14.22 1.28 2.75
CA ASN A 94 -12.85 0.87 3.09
C ASN A 94 -12.66 -0.64 2.83
N GLU A 95 -13.61 -1.47 3.26
CA GLU A 95 -13.53 -2.92 3.05
C GLU A 95 -13.54 -3.30 1.56
N THR A 96 -14.42 -2.71 0.75
CA THR A 96 -14.46 -3.04 -0.67
C THR A 96 -13.19 -2.59 -1.40
N VAL A 97 -12.70 -1.37 -1.15
CA VAL A 97 -11.53 -0.80 -1.85
C VAL A 97 -10.24 -1.54 -1.48
N MET A 98 -9.85 -1.57 -0.20
CA MET A 98 -9.70 -2.86 0.49
C MET A 98 -9.26 -4.08 -0.31
N TRP A 99 -10.23 -4.99 -0.35
CA TRP A 99 -10.18 -6.28 -1.00
C TRP A 99 -9.85 -6.18 -2.48
N VAL A 100 -10.49 -5.27 -3.22
CA VAL A 100 -10.26 -5.13 -4.67
C VAL A 100 -8.80 -4.75 -4.95
N CYS A 101 -8.27 -3.76 -4.24
CA CYS A 101 -6.91 -3.28 -4.46
C CYS A 101 -5.86 -4.27 -3.96
N ALA A 102 -6.06 -4.90 -2.81
CA ALA A 102 -5.14 -5.94 -2.34
C ALA A 102 -5.02 -7.10 -3.34
N LEU A 103 -6.15 -7.58 -3.89
CA LEU A 103 -6.16 -8.64 -4.90
C LEU A 103 -5.51 -8.20 -6.22
N LEU A 104 -5.76 -6.97 -6.68
CA LEU A 104 -5.07 -6.41 -7.86
C LEU A 104 -3.55 -6.29 -7.63
N TYR A 105 -3.13 -6.11 -6.38
CA TYR A 105 -1.73 -6.12 -5.95
C TYR A 105 -1.17 -7.53 -5.66
N LEU A 106 -1.95 -8.58 -5.95
CA LEU A 106 -1.63 -9.98 -5.70
C LEU A 106 -1.39 -10.31 -4.22
N GLU A 107 -2.02 -9.59 -3.30
CA GLU A 107 -1.91 -9.77 -1.86
C GLU A 107 -3.24 -10.22 -1.26
N GLU A 108 -3.20 -11.16 -0.31
CA GLU A 108 -4.42 -11.59 0.37
C GLU A 108 -4.94 -10.46 1.28
N PRO A 109 -6.23 -10.06 1.19
CA PRO A 109 -6.74 -8.88 1.87
C PRO A 109 -6.67 -8.91 3.41
N LEU A 110 -6.89 -10.07 4.04
CA LEU A 110 -6.77 -10.19 5.50
C LEU A 110 -5.31 -10.14 5.93
N HIS A 111 -4.42 -10.84 5.23
CA HIS A 111 -2.99 -10.80 5.41
C HIS A 111 -2.50 -9.36 5.34
N ARG A 112 -2.87 -8.61 4.30
CA ARG A 112 -2.58 -7.17 4.17
C ARG A 112 -2.96 -6.40 5.43
N ARG A 113 -4.20 -6.55 5.91
CA ARG A 113 -4.70 -5.81 7.08
C ARG A 113 -3.89 -6.13 8.34
N TYR A 114 -3.66 -7.40 8.60
CA TYR A 114 -3.01 -7.82 9.84
C TYR A 114 -1.50 -7.58 9.82
N THR A 115 -0.84 -7.82 8.68
CA THR A 115 0.59 -7.50 8.55
C THR A 115 0.84 -6.01 8.62
N HIS A 116 -0.04 -5.21 8.02
CA HIS A 116 0.05 -3.75 8.06
C HIS A 116 -0.14 -3.19 9.47
N THR A 117 -1.09 -3.76 10.22
CA THR A 117 -1.29 -3.40 11.64
C THR A 117 -0.06 -3.77 12.49
N ASN A 118 0.51 -4.96 12.27
CA ASN A 118 1.74 -5.38 12.93
C ASN A 118 2.92 -4.44 12.57
N HIS A 119 3.06 -4.11 11.28
CA HIS A 119 4.08 -3.18 10.80
C HIS A 119 3.98 -1.83 11.50
N HIS A 120 2.80 -1.22 11.63
CA HIS A 120 2.66 0.05 12.34
C HIS A 120 2.89 -0.04 13.85
N THR A 121 2.74 -1.23 14.43
CA THR A 121 3.04 -1.46 15.85
C THR A 121 4.54 -1.61 16.08
N TYR A 122 5.24 -2.25 15.15
CA TYR A 122 6.64 -2.66 15.30
C TYR A 122 7.53 -2.18 14.15
N THR A 123 7.23 -1.02 13.57
CA THR A 123 7.89 -0.54 12.34
C THR A 123 9.40 -0.57 12.50
N TRP A 124 10.10 -1.27 11.60
CA TRP A 124 11.57 -1.40 11.62
C TRP A 124 12.18 -2.09 12.85
N HIS A 125 11.37 -2.80 13.66
CA HIS A 125 11.88 -3.66 14.71
C HIS A 125 12.16 -5.08 14.18
N VAL A 126 13.46 -5.39 14.04
CA VAL A 126 13.95 -6.70 13.56
C VAL A 126 13.30 -7.85 14.34
N GLY A 127 12.76 -8.83 13.60
CA GLY A 127 12.09 -10.00 14.15
C GLY A 127 10.67 -9.76 14.69
N LYS A 128 10.15 -8.52 14.63
CA LYS A 128 8.77 -8.18 15.05
C LYS A 128 7.91 -7.61 13.93
N ASP A 129 8.53 -6.83 13.04
CA ASP A 129 7.89 -6.28 11.85
C ASP A 129 7.74 -7.35 10.77
N CYS A 130 6.52 -7.84 10.55
CA CYS A 130 6.26 -8.85 9.53
C CYS A 130 6.28 -8.31 8.09
N GLN A 131 6.27 -6.98 7.90
CA GLN A 131 6.46 -6.35 6.59
C GLN A 131 7.92 -5.97 6.33
N MET A 132 8.85 -6.40 7.18
CA MET A 132 10.29 -6.24 6.99
C MET A 132 10.87 -7.54 6.38
N PRO A 133 11.09 -7.61 5.05
CA PRO A 133 11.50 -8.85 4.39
C PRO A 133 13.03 -9.10 4.43
N PHE A 134 13.79 -8.22 5.09
CA PHE A 134 15.25 -8.25 5.09
C PHE A 134 15.83 -7.85 6.45
N ASP A 135 17.07 -8.27 6.69
CA ASP A 135 17.85 -7.81 7.83
C ASP A 135 18.46 -6.42 7.58
N THR A 136 18.67 -5.67 8.66
CA THR A 136 19.41 -4.39 8.64
C THR A 136 20.85 -4.60 9.15
N PRO A 137 21.87 -4.00 8.51
CA PRO A 137 21.79 -3.06 7.39
C PRO A 137 21.53 -3.75 6.04
N MET A 138 20.75 -3.09 5.18
CA MET A 138 20.39 -3.61 3.87
C MET A 138 21.60 -3.57 2.92
N THR A 139 21.86 -4.67 2.22
CA THR A 139 22.89 -4.73 1.17
C THR A 139 22.35 -4.25 -0.17
N PHE A 140 23.24 -3.81 -1.09
CA PHE A 140 22.82 -3.38 -2.43
C PHE A 140 22.04 -4.45 -3.21
N PRO A 141 22.44 -5.74 -3.23
CA PRO A 141 21.64 -6.79 -3.88
C PRO A 141 20.25 -6.95 -3.27
N THR A 142 20.12 -6.88 -1.94
CA THR A 142 18.82 -6.91 -1.26
C THR A 142 17.98 -5.71 -1.68
N TRP A 143 18.54 -4.51 -1.63
CA TRP A 143 17.86 -3.29 -2.07
C TRP A 143 17.36 -3.38 -3.52
N LEU A 144 18.18 -3.92 -4.43
CA LEU A 144 17.82 -4.09 -5.84
C LEU A 144 16.67 -5.08 -6.02
N LEU A 145 16.67 -6.18 -5.27
CA LEU A 145 15.59 -7.17 -5.30
C LEU A 145 14.27 -6.61 -4.73
N GLU A 146 14.35 -5.76 -3.72
CA GLU A 146 13.19 -5.11 -3.11
C GLU A 146 12.61 -4.02 -4.02
N VAL A 147 13.45 -3.14 -4.59
CA VAL A 147 12.97 -2.02 -5.43
C VAL A 147 12.35 -2.50 -6.74
N THR A 148 12.76 -3.67 -7.22
CA THR A 148 12.15 -4.31 -8.41
C THR A 148 10.82 -5.01 -8.09
N GLY A 149 10.49 -5.19 -6.82
CA GLY A 149 9.25 -5.83 -6.37
C GLY A 149 9.22 -7.36 -6.53
N PHE A 150 10.32 -7.98 -6.99
CA PHE A 150 10.38 -9.43 -7.21
C PHE A 150 10.31 -10.23 -5.91
N ALA A 151 11.03 -9.80 -4.87
CA ALA A 151 10.95 -10.45 -3.55
C ALA A 151 9.51 -10.41 -2.99
N LEU A 152 8.90 -9.22 -3.03
CA LEU A 152 7.55 -8.99 -2.54
C LEU A 152 6.51 -9.84 -3.29
N THR A 153 6.53 -9.79 -4.63
CA THR A 153 5.60 -10.56 -5.48
C THR A 153 5.72 -12.07 -5.21
N ARG A 154 6.95 -12.59 -5.11
CA ARG A 154 7.19 -14.00 -4.77
C ARG A 154 6.63 -14.36 -3.40
N SER A 155 6.78 -13.48 -2.41
CA SER A 155 6.25 -13.69 -1.06
C SER A 155 4.72 -13.79 -1.08
N HIS A 156 4.05 -12.82 -1.71
CA HIS A 156 2.58 -12.82 -1.75
C HIS A 156 2.02 -14.00 -2.53
N LEU A 157 2.62 -14.37 -3.66
CA LEU A 157 2.21 -15.55 -4.43
C LEU A 157 2.33 -16.84 -3.60
N ARG A 158 3.43 -17.00 -2.85
CA ARG A 158 3.60 -18.14 -1.94
C ARG A 158 2.53 -18.18 -0.87
N MET A 159 2.24 -17.04 -0.24
CA MET A 159 1.19 -16.93 0.78
C MET A 159 -0.19 -17.30 0.22
N LEU A 160 -0.54 -16.78 -0.96
CA LEU A 160 -1.79 -17.11 -1.64
C LEU A 160 -1.91 -18.61 -1.94
N ILE A 161 -0.84 -19.23 -2.44
CA ILE A 161 -0.82 -20.68 -2.72
C ILE A 161 -0.98 -21.48 -1.42
N GLN A 162 -0.27 -21.10 -0.35
CA GLN A 162 -0.37 -21.79 0.94
C GLN A 162 -1.80 -21.73 1.50
N LEU A 163 -2.42 -20.55 1.50
CA LEU A 163 -3.80 -20.37 1.96
C LEU A 163 -4.82 -21.11 1.08
N ALA A 164 -4.54 -21.30 -0.21
CA ALA A 164 -5.41 -22.04 -1.12
C ALA A 164 -5.27 -23.57 -1.04
N THR A 165 -4.18 -24.07 -0.45
CA THR A 165 -3.85 -25.51 -0.41
C THR A 165 -3.90 -26.12 0.99
N SER A 166 -4.06 -25.30 2.03
CA SER A 166 -4.30 -25.70 3.43
C SER A 166 -5.79 -25.85 3.74
#